data_AF-A0A178AGY5-F1
#
_entry.id   AF-A0A178AGY5-F1
#
_cell.length_a   1.000
_cell.length_b   1.000
_cell.length_c   1.000
_cell.angle_alpha   90.00
_cell.angle_beta   90.00
_cell.angle_gamma   90.00
#
_symmetry.space_group_name_H-M   'P 1'
#
loop_
_entity.id
_entity.type
_entity.pdbx_description
1 polymer ?
#
loop_
_entity_poly.entity_id
_entity_poly.type
_entity_poly.pdbx_seq_one_letter_code
_entity_poly.pdbx_strand_id
1 'polypeptide(L)'
;MVPKATKSFPNPAPQSQDTPPSTLPDARPWSDWVEKDTIVVISQPAEQSCAVVGGIMAARAKHLGARGLVVDGRVRDIVALNDTQVPIWSRGTSIIGAGAETKFHARNVPVTIGNTTVESGDIVMIDPFENGVVAVPQGKVDELLALLPKLVAADEKVIEDVEKGISVQEAFKKHRATMGFTDFFTDVWETFAQPSPDAEVQGGSSTKSPASGTDEESGAEAEVNKQDEKKGGESQEQGHKPSKGSDDEEPEEEEEEEEEETVDPKEVLEKECAESKQCHGPKHHYDECVERVTGQIENDGKASEDCVEEFFHLAHCATQCAAPKLFAQLK
;
A
#
# COMPACT_ATOMS: atom_id res chain seq x y z
N MET A 1 -6.30 -12.35 -13.71
CA MET A 1 -6.13 -13.60 -12.91
C MET A 1 -7.44 -14.35 -12.87
N VAL A 2 -7.48 -15.62 -12.44
CA VAL A 2 -8.75 -16.35 -12.18
C VAL A 2 -8.74 -17.02 -10.81
N PRO A 3 -9.92 -17.28 -10.21
CA PRO A 3 -10.01 -17.97 -8.93
C PRO A 3 -9.45 -19.39 -9.00
N LYS A 4 -8.90 -19.85 -7.89
CA LYS A 4 -8.31 -21.19 -7.72
C LYS A 4 -8.61 -21.69 -6.32
N ALA A 5 -9.22 -22.86 -6.23
CA ALA A 5 -9.42 -23.54 -4.96
C ALA A 5 -8.11 -24.18 -4.47
N THR A 6 -7.88 -24.14 -3.16
CA THR A 6 -6.79 -24.85 -2.49
C THR A 6 -7.31 -25.56 -1.25
N LYS A 7 -6.47 -26.37 -0.58
CA LYS A 7 -6.86 -27.02 0.67
C LYS A 7 -7.23 -26.02 1.77
N SER A 8 -6.49 -24.91 1.85
CA SER A 8 -6.72 -23.85 2.83
C SER A 8 -7.83 -22.88 2.42
N PHE A 9 -8.09 -22.75 1.12
CA PHE A 9 -9.14 -21.91 0.54
C PHE A 9 -9.99 -22.73 -0.44
N PRO A 10 -10.85 -23.64 0.06
CA PRO A 10 -11.56 -24.60 -0.79
C PRO A 10 -12.70 -23.98 -1.60
N ASN A 11 -13.20 -22.83 -1.17
CA ASN A 11 -14.37 -22.15 -1.75
C ASN A 11 -13.96 -20.77 -2.29
N PRO A 12 -13.19 -20.69 -3.39
CA PRO A 12 -12.86 -19.41 -3.99
C PRO A 12 -14.12 -18.76 -4.57
N ALA A 13 -14.11 -17.44 -4.74
CA ALA A 13 -15.17 -16.73 -5.45
C ALA A 13 -15.42 -17.35 -6.84
N PRO A 14 -16.67 -17.33 -7.35
CA PRO A 14 -16.98 -17.84 -8.67
C PRO A 14 -16.17 -17.11 -9.74
N GLN A 15 -15.74 -17.83 -10.77
CA GLN A 15 -15.14 -17.21 -11.94
C GLN A 15 -16.22 -16.42 -12.70
N SER A 16 -15.91 -15.21 -13.13
CA SER A 16 -16.82 -14.39 -13.94
C SER A 16 -17.18 -15.09 -15.25
N GLN A 17 -18.43 -14.94 -15.70
CA GLN A 17 -18.90 -15.52 -16.96
C GLN A 17 -18.16 -14.95 -18.17
N ASP A 18 -17.71 -13.70 -18.09
CA ASP A 18 -16.98 -13.00 -19.15
C ASP A 18 -15.47 -13.33 -19.16
N THR A 19 -15.04 -14.33 -18.38
CA THR A 19 -13.62 -14.67 -18.33
C THR A 19 -13.18 -15.29 -19.66
N PRO A 20 -12.18 -14.73 -20.36
CA PRO A 20 -11.71 -15.28 -21.62
C PRO A 20 -11.07 -16.68 -21.43
N PRO A 21 -10.98 -17.49 -22.50
CA PRO A 21 -10.21 -18.73 -22.46
C PRO A 21 -8.73 -18.44 -22.14
N SER A 22 -8.05 -19.43 -21.58
CA SER A 22 -6.62 -19.30 -21.25
C SER A 22 -5.78 -19.06 -22.51
N THR A 23 -4.98 -18.00 -22.51
CA THR A 23 -4.06 -17.67 -23.62
C THR A 23 -2.62 -18.14 -23.37
N LEU A 24 -2.38 -18.87 -22.29
CA LEU A 24 -1.03 -19.24 -21.85
C LEU A 24 -0.54 -20.54 -22.49
N PRO A 25 0.70 -20.57 -23.04
CA PRO A 25 1.30 -21.79 -23.57
C PRO A 25 1.89 -22.70 -22.49
N ASP A 26 2.19 -22.14 -21.30
CA ASP A 26 2.73 -22.88 -20.16
C ASP A 26 2.35 -22.23 -18.81
N ALA A 27 2.84 -22.80 -17.73
CA ALA A 27 2.49 -22.41 -16.35
C ALA A 27 3.47 -21.40 -15.72
N ARG A 28 4.33 -20.74 -16.50
CA ARG A 28 5.28 -19.78 -15.92
C ARG A 28 4.55 -18.56 -15.33
N PRO A 29 5.11 -17.90 -14.30
CA PRO A 29 4.52 -16.70 -13.72
C PRO A 29 4.32 -15.58 -14.74
N TRP A 30 3.30 -14.74 -14.52
CA TRP A 30 3.03 -13.58 -15.39
C TRP A 30 4.24 -12.63 -15.51
N SER A 31 5.06 -12.53 -14.45
CA SER A 31 6.21 -11.64 -14.42
C SER A 31 7.29 -11.99 -15.44
N ASP A 32 7.33 -13.24 -15.94
CA ASP A 32 8.28 -13.66 -16.98
C ASP A 32 7.85 -13.27 -18.40
N TRP A 33 6.61 -12.80 -18.55
CA TRP A 33 6.03 -12.39 -19.83
C TRP A 33 6.10 -10.88 -20.06
N VAL A 34 6.62 -10.12 -19.10
CA VAL A 34 6.70 -8.66 -19.16
C VAL A 34 7.60 -8.23 -20.30
N GLU A 35 7.10 -7.30 -21.09
CA GLU A 35 7.83 -6.69 -22.20
C GLU A 35 8.44 -5.35 -21.76
N LYS A 36 9.60 -5.04 -22.32
CA LYS A 36 10.32 -3.80 -22.00
C LYS A 36 9.48 -2.59 -22.39
N ASP A 37 9.59 -1.53 -21.59
CA ASP A 37 8.94 -0.24 -21.82
C ASP A 37 7.40 -0.29 -21.79
N THR A 38 6.83 -1.27 -21.07
CA THR A 38 5.37 -1.42 -20.89
C THR A 38 4.92 -1.15 -19.45
N ILE A 39 3.64 -0.80 -19.30
CA ILE A 39 2.95 -0.82 -17.99
C ILE A 39 2.12 -2.10 -17.92
N VAL A 40 2.29 -2.84 -16.82
CA VAL A 40 1.57 -4.09 -16.61
C VAL A 40 0.26 -3.79 -15.89
N VAL A 41 -0.87 -4.14 -16.51
CA VAL A 41 -2.20 -4.00 -15.92
C VAL A 41 -2.72 -5.38 -15.51
N ILE A 42 -3.09 -5.54 -14.24
CA ILE A 42 -3.52 -6.83 -13.67
C ILE A 42 -4.88 -6.66 -13.03
N SER A 43 -5.87 -7.45 -13.46
CA SER A 43 -7.10 -7.64 -12.70
C SER A 43 -7.06 -8.93 -11.87
N GLN A 44 -7.39 -8.77 -10.60
CA GLN A 44 -7.61 -9.84 -9.65
C GLN A 44 -9.13 -10.09 -9.53
N PRO A 45 -9.58 -11.35 -9.50
CA PRO A 45 -10.98 -11.66 -9.24
C PRO A 45 -11.48 -10.99 -7.97
N ALA A 46 -12.75 -10.59 -7.99
CA ALA A 46 -13.43 -9.99 -6.85
C ALA A 46 -13.40 -10.93 -5.62
N GLU A 47 -13.54 -10.32 -4.45
CA GLU A 47 -13.69 -11.02 -3.15
C GLU A 47 -12.51 -11.89 -2.74
N GLN A 48 -11.30 -11.58 -3.20
CA GLN A 48 -10.09 -12.31 -2.82
C GLN A 48 -9.27 -11.60 -1.75
N SER A 49 -8.70 -12.41 -0.86
CA SER A 49 -7.85 -11.91 0.24
C SER A 49 -6.37 -11.89 -0.11
N CYS A 50 -5.92 -12.67 -1.09
CA CYS A 50 -4.51 -12.77 -1.48
C CYS A 50 -3.99 -11.57 -2.29
N ALA A 51 -2.67 -11.39 -2.32
CA ALA A 51 -1.95 -10.45 -3.18
C ALA A 51 -1.42 -11.13 -4.44
N VAL A 52 -1.66 -10.50 -5.60
CA VAL A 52 -1.25 -10.99 -6.93
C VAL A 52 0.13 -10.50 -7.37
N VAL A 53 0.64 -9.45 -6.70
CA VAL A 53 2.01 -8.94 -6.88
C VAL A 53 2.72 -8.92 -5.53
N GLY A 54 3.93 -9.46 -5.50
CA GLY A 54 4.86 -9.37 -4.37
C GLY A 54 6.26 -8.98 -4.85
N GLY A 55 7.22 -8.88 -3.93
CA GLY A 55 8.56 -8.37 -4.21
C GLY A 55 9.29 -9.11 -5.32
N ILE A 56 9.19 -10.45 -5.35
CA ILE A 56 9.82 -11.28 -6.40
C ILE A 56 9.24 -10.95 -7.79
N MET A 57 7.92 -10.81 -7.88
CA MET A 57 7.24 -10.53 -9.16
C MET A 57 7.59 -9.12 -9.66
N ALA A 58 7.60 -8.14 -8.76
CA ALA A 58 7.95 -6.76 -9.08
C ALA A 58 9.43 -6.62 -9.46
N ALA A 59 10.34 -7.29 -8.76
CA ALA A 59 11.77 -7.30 -9.09
C ALA A 59 12.01 -7.90 -10.49
N ARG A 60 11.29 -8.97 -10.85
CA ARG A 60 11.36 -9.56 -12.19
C ARG A 60 10.81 -8.61 -13.26
N ALA A 61 9.66 -7.99 -13.02
CA ALA A 61 9.08 -7.00 -13.93
C ALA A 61 10.02 -5.80 -14.15
N LYS A 62 10.63 -5.27 -13.09
CA LYS A 62 11.67 -4.23 -13.16
C LYS A 62 12.84 -4.69 -14.03
N HIS A 63 13.36 -5.89 -13.77
CA HIS A 63 14.50 -6.42 -14.52
C HIS A 63 14.21 -6.54 -16.03
N LEU A 64 12.97 -6.86 -16.41
CA LEU A 64 12.54 -6.91 -17.80
C LEU A 64 12.21 -5.53 -18.40
N GLY A 65 12.24 -4.47 -17.59
CA GLY A 65 12.06 -3.09 -18.03
C GLY A 65 10.62 -2.59 -18.00
N ALA A 66 9.78 -3.12 -17.10
CA ALA A 66 8.47 -2.52 -16.84
C ALA A 66 8.60 -1.06 -16.39
N ARG A 67 7.70 -0.20 -16.87
CA ARG A 67 7.62 1.23 -16.52
C ARG A 67 6.64 1.50 -15.37
N GLY A 68 5.78 0.54 -15.06
CA GLY A 68 4.81 0.65 -13.99
C GLY A 68 3.94 -0.61 -13.89
N LEU A 69 3.29 -0.78 -12.75
CA LEU A 69 2.27 -1.82 -12.55
C LEU A 69 1.00 -1.17 -12.02
N VAL A 70 -0.15 -1.53 -12.60
CA VAL A 70 -1.48 -1.14 -12.14
C VAL A 70 -2.23 -2.41 -11.77
N VAL A 71 -2.57 -2.55 -10.49
CA VAL A 71 -3.13 -3.77 -9.93
C VAL A 71 -4.54 -3.49 -9.42
N ASP A 72 -5.55 -3.91 -10.18
CA ASP A 72 -6.94 -4.00 -9.74
C ASP A 72 -7.06 -5.21 -8.80
N GLY A 73 -6.50 -5.05 -7.61
CA GLY A 73 -6.25 -6.14 -6.67
C GLY A 73 -5.26 -5.73 -5.58
N ARG A 74 -4.71 -6.73 -4.89
CA ARG A 74 -3.84 -6.53 -3.73
C ARG A 74 -2.38 -6.81 -4.04
N VAL A 75 -1.50 -6.13 -3.32
CA VAL A 75 -0.05 -6.31 -3.37
C VAL A 75 0.54 -6.66 -2.00
N ARG A 76 1.76 -7.19 -1.98
CA ARG A 76 2.51 -7.54 -0.77
C ARG A 76 3.98 -7.17 -0.88
N ASP A 77 4.70 -7.28 0.23
CA ASP A 77 6.13 -6.97 0.34
C ASP A 77 6.45 -5.49 0.04
N ILE A 78 5.71 -4.56 0.65
CA ILE A 78 5.73 -3.11 0.35
C ILE A 78 7.13 -2.51 0.31
N VAL A 79 8.01 -2.89 1.25
CA VAL A 79 9.42 -2.46 1.25
C VAL A 79 10.11 -2.87 -0.05
N ALA A 80 10.02 -4.13 -0.44
CA ALA A 80 10.62 -4.63 -1.66
C ALA A 80 9.99 -4.02 -2.92
N LEU A 81 8.68 -3.69 -2.90
CA LEU A 81 8.04 -2.96 -3.99
C LEU A 81 8.61 -1.55 -4.13
N ASN A 82 8.77 -0.82 -3.03
CA ASN A 82 9.35 0.53 -3.03
C ASN A 82 10.81 0.52 -3.52
N ASP A 83 11.60 -0.48 -3.12
CA ASP A 83 12.99 -0.66 -3.56
C ASP A 83 13.11 -0.88 -5.08
N THR A 84 12.02 -1.30 -5.74
CA THR A 84 12.03 -1.38 -7.21
C THR A 84 12.11 0.00 -7.86
N GLN A 85 11.64 1.06 -7.20
CA GLN A 85 11.46 2.40 -7.79
C GLN A 85 10.60 2.40 -9.07
N VAL A 86 9.84 1.33 -9.30
CA VAL A 86 8.83 1.26 -10.34
C VAL A 86 7.52 1.76 -9.73
N PRO A 87 6.78 2.66 -10.38
CA PRO A 87 5.45 3.06 -9.93
C PRO A 87 4.51 1.84 -9.87
N ILE A 88 3.98 1.53 -8.69
CA ILE A 88 3.08 0.38 -8.48
C ILE A 88 1.81 0.88 -7.79
N TRP A 89 0.69 0.72 -8.47
CA TRP A 89 -0.64 1.09 -7.99
C TRP A 89 -1.45 -0.15 -7.67
N SER A 90 -2.21 -0.09 -6.57
CA SER A 90 -3.05 -1.22 -6.14
C SER A 90 -4.29 -0.76 -5.40
N ARG A 91 -5.31 -1.64 -5.31
CA ARG A 91 -6.49 -1.39 -4.47
C ARG A 91 -6.24 -1.57 -2.98
N GLY A 92 -5.15 -2.23 -2.60
CA GLY A 92 -4.81 -2.48 -1.22
C GLY A 92 -3.71 -3.49 -1.05
N THR A 93 -3.50 -3.91 0.19
CA THR A 93 -2.41 -4.81 0.56
C THR A 93 -2.95 -6.14 1.08
N SER A 94 -2.09 -7.16 1.09
CA SER A 94 -2.29 -8.45 1.78
C SER A 94 -0.93 -9.08 2.05
N ILE A 95 -0.85 -9.97 3.03
CA ILE A 95 0.33 -10.81 3.27
C ILE A 95 0.22 -12.19 2.58
N ILE A 96 -1.00 -12.59 2.20
CA ILE A 96 -1.29 -13.90 1.63
C ILE A 96 -0.86 -13.91 0.16
N GLY A 97 -0.06 -14.89 -0.25
CA GLY A 97 0.39 -14.98 -1.64
C GLY A 97 -0.69 -15.47 -2.60
N ALA A 98 -0.61 -15.01 -3.86
CA ALA A 98 -1.52 -15.32 -4.97
C ALA A 98 -1.95 -16.79 -5.04
N GLY A 99 -1.02 -17.72 -4.81
CA GLY A 99 -1.26 -19.17 -4.94
C GLY A 99 -2.33 -19.75 -4.00
N ALA A 100 -2.75 -18.99 -2.99
CA ALA A 100 -3.83 -19.34 -2.06
C ALA A 100 -5.20 -19.37 -2.73
N GLU A 101 -5.51 -18.37 -3.55
CA GLU A 101 -6.87 -18.16 -4.10
C GLU A 101 -6.88 -17.88 -5.61
N THR A 102 -5.72 -17.65 -6.24
CA THR A 102 -5.62 -17.25 -7.65
C THR A 102 -4.63 -18.07 -8.45
N LYS A 103 -4.81 -18.00 -9.77
CA LYS A 103 -3.78 -18.35 -10.75
C LYS A 103 -3.76 -17.36 -11.91
N PHE A 104 -2.60 -17.24 -12.53
CA PHE A 104 -2.44 -16.59 -13.82
C PHE A 104 -3.14 -17.43 -14.90
N HIS A 105 -3.85 -16.76 -15.81
CA HIS A 105 -4.80 -17.43 -16.71
C HIS A 105 -4.76 -16.93 -18.15
N ALA A 106 -4.64 -15.61 -18.33
CA ALA A 106 -4.57 -15.01 -19.65
C ALA A 106 -3.73 -13.74 -19.59
N ARG A 107 -3.10 -13.41 -20.71
CA ARG A 107 -2.41 -12.14 -20.98
C ARG A 107 -2.88 -11.56 -22.31
N ASN A 108 -2.63 -10.25 -22.49
CA ASN A 108 -3.00 -9.48 -23.68
C ASN A 108 -4.49 -9.65 -24.01
N VAL A 109 -5.33 -9.58 -22.97
CA VAL A 109 -6.79 -9.63 -23.04
C VAL A 109 -7.34 -8.36 -22.38
N PRO A 110 -8.56 -7.93 -22.73
CA PRO A 110 -9.23 -6.81 -22.06
C PRO A 110 -9.23 -6.99 -20.54
N VAL A 111 -8.92 -5.91 -19.82
CA VAL A 111 -8.98 -5.86 -18.36
C VAL A 111 -9.87 -4.71 -17.91
N THR A 112 -10.91 -5.00 -17.15
CA THR A 112 -11.82 -3.98 -16.60
C THR A 112 -11.42 -3.63 -15.17
N ILE A 113 -11.21 -2.33 -14.91
CA ILE A 113 -10.91 -1.74 -13.61
C ILE A 113 -11.99 -0.70 -13.31
N GLY A 114 -12.88 -1.01 -12.36
CA GLY A 114 -14.07 -0.18 -12.16
C GLY A 114 -14.94 -0.18 -13.41
N ASN A 115 -15.12 0.99 -14.03
CA ASN A 115 -15.89 1.15 -15.26
C ASN A 115 -15.00 1.29 -16.51
N THR A 116 -13.68 1.20 -16.37
CA THR A 116 -12.74 1.41 -17.47
C THR A 116 -12.21 0.06 -17.95
N THR A 117 -12.40 -0.25 -19.22
CA THR A 117 -11.73 -1.39 -19.87
C THR A 117 -10.45 -0.91 -20.51
N VAL A 118 -9.34 -1.59 -20.19
CA VAL A 118 -8.02 -1.35 -20.75
C VAL A 118 -7.66 -2.51 -21.66
N GLU A 119 -7.34 -2.19 -22.92
CA GLU A 119 -6.93 -3.16 -23.91
C GLU A 119 -5.40 -3.25 -24.03
N SER A 120 -4.94 -4.36 -24.59
CA SER A 120 -3.52 -4.49 -24.92
C SER A 120 -3.13 -3.50 -26.02
N GLY A 121 -2.20 -2.59 -25.73
CA GLY A 121 -1.74 -1.56 -26.66
C GLY A 121 -2.22 -0.14 -26.32
N ASP A 122 -3.17 -0.03 -25.39
CA ASP A 122 -3.58 1.27 -24.85
C ASP A 122 -2.43 1.96 -24.11
N ILE A 123 -2.45 3.28 -24.12
CA ILE A 123 -1.48 4.10 -23.42
C ILE A 123 -1.94 4.29 -21.98
N VAL A 124 -1.23 3.67 -21.05
CA VAL A 124 -1.43 3.91 -19.62
C VAL A 124 -0.44 4.98 -19.17
N MET A 125 -0.94 5.98 -18.44
CA MET A 125 -0.12 6.96 -17.76
C MET A 125 -0.32 6.81 -16.25
N ILE A 126 0.79 6.77 -15.54
CA ILE A 126 0.82 6.76 -14.08
C ILE A 126 1.49 8.06 -13.65
N ASP A 127 0.78 8.87 -12.89
CA ASP A 127 1.35 10.01 -12.18
C ASP A 127 1.68 9.60 -10.74
N PRO A 128 2.97 9.41 -10.41
CA PRO A 128 3.37 9.03 -9.07
C PRO A 128 3.23 10.17 -8.04
N PHE A 129 3.04 11.42 -8.47
CA PHE A 129 2.93 12.58 -7.58
C PHE A 129 1.47 12.97 -7.32
N GLU A 130 0.65 12.95 -8.37
CA GLU A 130 -0.77 13.34 -8.30
C GLU A 130 -1.71 12.18 -7.95
N ASN A 131 -1.14 11.03 -7.58
CA ASN A 131 -1.88 9.82 -7.24
C ASN A 131 -2.89 9.36 -8.30
N GLY A 132 -2.54 9.52 -9.59
CA GLY A 132 -3.44 9.31 -10.73
C GLY A 132 -2.98 8.20 -11.67
N VAL A 133 -3.94 7.43 -12.20
CA VAL A 133 -3.73 6.50 -13.31
C VAL A 133 -4.78 6.77 -14.38
N VAL A 134 -4.35 7.00 -15.62
CA VAL A 134 -5.21 7.23 -16.76
C VAL A 134 -4.89 6.21 -17.85
N ALA A 135 -5.92 5.63 -18.46
CA ALA A 135 -5.78 4.79 -19.63
C ALA A 135 -6.37 5.53 -20.85
N VAL A 136 -5.62 5.59 -21.93
CA VAL A 136 -6.00 6.21 -23.19
C VAL A 136 -6.03 5.12 -24.27
N PRO A 137 -7.22 4.78 -24.79
CA PRO A 137 -7.39 3.94 -25.96
C PRO A 137 -6.42 4.31 -27.09
N GLN A 138 -5.72 3.32 -27.64
CA GLN A 138 -4.69 3.55 -28.65
C GLN A 138 -5.22 4.36 -29.86
N GLY A 139 -6.46 4.10 -30.29
CA GLY A 139 -7.10 4.78 -31.42
C GLY A 139 -7.44 6.26 -31.17
N LYS A 140 -7.32 6.75 -29.93
CA LYS A 140 -7.66 8.12 -29.53
C LYS A 140 -6.46 9.00 -29.21
N VAL A 141 -5.25 8.47 -29.30
CA VAL A 141 -4.03 9.18 -28.94
C VAL A 141 -3.83 10.45 -29.78
N ASP A 142 -4.08 10.41 -31.09
CA ASP A 142 -3.89 11.58 -31.97
C ASP A 142 -4.89 12.71 -31.65
N GLU A 143 -6.15 12.35 -31.38
CA GLU A 143 -7.19 13.31 -30.95
C GLU A 143 -6.78 13.97 -29.63
N LEU A 144 -6.28 13.19 -28.68
CA LEU A 144 -5.82 13.67 -27.38
C LEU A 144 -4.63 14.63 -27.51
N LEU A 145 -3.61 14.25 -28.30
CA LEU A 145 -2.42 15.08 -28.51
C LEU A 145 -2.73 16.43 -29.17
N ALA A 146 -3.74 16.48 -30.05
CA ALA A 146 -4.20 17.73 -30.65
C ALA A 146 -5.00 18.62 -29.68
N LEU A 147 -5.61 18.02 -28.64
CA LEU A 147 -6.45 18.70 -27.67
C LEU A 147 -5.64 19.27 -26.49
N LEU A 148 -4.74 18.47 -25.91
CA LEU A 148 -4.04 18.79 -24.66
C LEU A 148 -3.36 20.18 -24.64
N PRO A 149 -2.67 20.65 -25.70
CA PRO A 149 -2.06 21.98 -25.68
C PRO A 149 -3.07 23.12 -25.58
N LYS A 150 -4.26 22.95 -26.19
CA LYS A 150 -5.33 23.96 -26.14
C LYS A 150 -5.94 24.05 -24.75
N LEU A 151 -6.11 22.88 -24.13
CA LEU A 151 -6.57 22.69 -22.77
C LEU A 151 -5.67 23.40 -21.76
N VAL A 152 -4.38 23.06 -21.76
CA VAL A 152 -3.39 23.63 -20.84
C VAL A 152 -3.31 25.14 -21.00
N ALA A 153 -3.26 25.64 -22.24
CA ALA A 153 -3.22 27.08 -22.50
C ALA A 153 -4.52 27.82 -22.10
N ALA A 154 -5.67 27.13 -22.04
CA ALA A 154 -6.90 27.70 -21.51
C ALA A 154 -6.81 27.84 -19.99
N ASP A 155 -6.33 26.79 -19.32
CA ASP A 155 -6.27 26.68 -17.87
C ASP A 155 -5.27 27.67 -17.29
N GLU A 156 -4.11 27.83 -17.92
CA GLU A 156 -3.13 28.87 -17.56
C GLU A 156 -3.76 30.27 -17.56
N LYS A 157 -4.54 30.61 -18.60
CA LYS A 157 -5.21 31.93 -18.69
C LYS A 157 -6.34 32.09 -17.68
N VAL A 158 -7.04 31.01 -17.35
CA VAL A 158 -8.05 31.04 -16.31
C VAL A 158 -7.39 31.33 -14.96
N ILE A 159 -6.32 30.61 -14.63
CA ILE A 159 -5.56 30.80 -13.40
C ILE A 159 -5.08 32.25 -13.31
N GLU A 160 -4.47 32.78 -14.37
CA GLU A 160 -4.03 34.18 -14.41
C GLU A 160 -5.16 35.19 -14.16
N ASP A 161 -6.34 34.98 -14.74
CA ASP A 161 -7.48 35.89 -14.57
C ASP A 161 -8.04 35.80 -13.13
N VAL A 162 -8.09 34.59 -12.56
CA VAL A 162 -8.53 34.35 -11.19
C VAL A 162 -7.57 34.99 -10.18
N GLU A 163 -6.25 34.86 -10.38
CA GLU A 163 -5.23 35.52 -9.55
C GLU A 163 -5.33 37.06 -9.61
N LYS A 164 -5.84 37.61 -10.71
CA LYS A 164 -6.14 39.05 -10.86
C LYS A 164 -7.48 39.46 -10.24
N GLY A 165 -8.20 38.53 -9.60
CA GLY A 165 -9.46 38.77 -8.90
C GLY A 165 -10.71 38.65 -9.76
N ILE A 166 -10.61 38.13 -11.00
CA ILE A 166 -11.78 37.82 -11.82
C ILE A 166 -12.47 36.57 -11.27
N SER A 167 -13.80 36.52 -11.30
CA SER A 167 -14.52 35.33 -10.84
C SER A 167 -14.23 34.12 -11.74
N VAL A 168 -14.20 32.92 -11.16
CA VAL A 168 -13.96 31.67 -11.90
C VAL A 168 -14.98 31.49 -13.05
N GLN A 169 -16.25 31.84 -12.80
CA GLN A 169 -17.30 31.76 -13.82
C GLN A 169 -17.01 32.63 -15.04
N GLU A 170 -16.56 33.87 -14.82
CA GLU A 170 -16.20 34.80 -15.90
C GLU A 170 -14.94 34.34 -16.63
N ALA A 171 -13.92 33.88 -15.89
CA ALA A 171 -12.68 33.37 -16.46
C ALA A 171 -12.92 32.13 -17.34
N PHE A 172 -13.72 31.16 -16.88
CA PHE A 172 -14.13 30.00 -17.69
C PHE A 172 -14.94 30.40 -18.91
N LYS A 173 -15.90 31.33 -18.77
CA LYS A 173 -16.68 31.82 -19.91
C LYS A 173 -15.78 32.48 -20.97
N LYS A 174 -14.73 33.18 -20.54
CA LYS A 174 -13.80 33.87 -21.43
C LYS A 174 -12.85 32.93 -22.16
N HIS A 175 -12.32 31.91 -21.47
CA HIS A 175 -11.23 31.08 -22.01
C HIS A 175 -11.66 29.67 -22.42
N ARG A 176 -12.72 29.10 -21.84
CA ARG A 176 -13.20 27.74 -22.14
C ARG A 176 -14.47 27.69 -23.00
N ALA A 177 -15.32 28.72 -22.99
CA ALA A 177 -16.60 28.68 -23.74
C ALA A 177 -16.46 28.73 -25.27
N THR A 178 -15.39 29.33 -25.80
CA THR A 178 -15.14 29.41 -27.25
C THR A 178 -14.62 28.12 -27.86
N MET A 179 -14.31 27.09 -27.08
CA MET A 179 -13.67 25.86 -27.57
C MET A 179 -14.64 24.71 -27.89
N GLY A 180 -15.97 24.92 -27.86
CA GLY A 180 -16.93 23.81 -27.98
C GLY A 180 -16.72 22.76 -26.89
N PHE A 181 -16.15 23.21 -25.77
CA PHE A 181 -15.47 22.38 -24.79
C PHE A 181 -16.43 21.51 -23.99
N THR A 182 -17.66 21.99 -23.76
CA THR A 182 -18.71 21.23 -23.07
C THR A 182 -19.20 20.05 -23.91
N ASP A 183 -19.36 20.23 -25.23
CA ASP A 183 -19.79 19.13 -26.11
C ASP A 183 -18.64 18.14 -26.31
N PHE A 184 -17.40 18.61 -26.54
CA PHE A 184 -16.29 17.71 -26.78
C PHE A 184 -15.81 16.97 -25.52
N PHE A 185 -15.76 17.59 -24.34
CA PHE A 185 -15.45 16.83 -23.10
C PHE A 185 -16.56 15.87 -22.73
N THR A 186 -17.82 16.21 -23.01
CA THR A 186 -18.93 15.28 -22.81
C THR A 186 -18.84 14.14 -23.81
N ASP A 187 -18.58 14.39 -25.09
CA ASP A 187 -18.38 13.37 -26.12
C ASP A 187 -17.14 12.50 -25.85
N VAL A 188 -16.04 13.11 -25.41
CA VAL A 188 -14.80 12.43 -24.98
C VAL A 188 -15.06 11.59 -23.74
N TRP A 189 -15.70 12.15 -22.73
CA TRP A 189 -16.07 11.44 -21.51
C TRP A 189 -17.05 10.30 -21.82
N GLU A 190 -18.06 10.51 -22.66
CA GLU A 190 -18.98 9.47 -23.12
C GLU A 190 -18.26 8.40 -23.96
N THR A 191 -17.31 8.79 -24.81
CA THR A 191 -16.50 7.87 -25.62
C THR A 191 -15.52 7.05 -24.77
N PHE A 192 -14.96 7.63 -23.70
CA PHE A 192 -14.03 6.96 -22.79
C PHE A 192 -14.71 6.26 -21.61
N ALA A 193 -15.96 6.62 -21.28
CA ALA A 193 -16.76 6.00 -20.23
C ALA A 193 -17.68 4.88 -20.76
N GLN A 194 -17.84 4.75 -22.07
CA GLN A 194 -18.51 3.58 -22.66
C GLN A 194 -17.50 2.49 -22.99
N PRO A 195 -17.75 1.22 -22.60
CA PRO A 195 -16.96 0.10 -23.08
C PRO A 195 -17.02 0.05 -24.60
N SER A 196 -15.89 -0.35 -25.22
CA SER A 196 -15.75 -0.50 -26.68
C SER A 196 -16.98 -1.15 -27.32
N PRO A 197 -17.49 -0.66 -28.47
CA PRO A 197 -18.65 -1.21 -29.17
C PRO A 197 -18.46 -2.67 -29.63
N ASP A 198 -17.24 -3.21 -29.59
CA ASP A 198 -16.94 -4.62 -29.89
C ASP A 198 -17.07 -5.55 -28.67
N ALA A 199 -17.44 -5.04 -27.49
CA ALA A 199 -17.73 -5.84 -26.30
C ALA A 199 -19.23 -6.13 -26.18
N GLU A 200 -19.75 -7.10 -26.94
CA GLU A 200 -21.09 -7.65 -26.71
C GLU A 200 -21.12 -8.40 -25.36
N VAL A 201 -21.51 -7.72 -24.28
CA VAL A 201 -21.89 -8.36 -23.00
C VAL A 201 -23.41 -8.37 -22.90
N GLN A 202 -24.00 -9.55 -23.08
CA GLN A 202 -25.43 -9.77 -22.80
C GLN A 202 -25.65 -9.92 -21.29
N GLY A 203 -26.30 -8.94 -20.66
CA GLY A 203 -27.02 -9.20 -19.42
C GLY A 203 -27.26 -8.02 -18.49
N GLY A 204 -28.55 -7.67 -18.31
CA GLY A 204 -29.05 -7.17 -17.02
C GLY A 204 -29.21 -5.65 -16.88
N SER A 205 -30.31 -5.11 -17.40
CA SER A 205 -30.80 -3.77 -17.07
C SER A 205 -31.08 -3.63 -15.56
N SER A 206 -30.49 -2.62 -14.93
CA SER A 206 -31.11 -1.96 -13.78
C SER A 206 -30.95 -0.45 -13.94
N THR A 207 -32.03 0.16 -14.39
CA THR A 207 -32.20 1.59 -14.56
C THR A 207 -32.25 2.26 -13.18
N LYS A 208 -31.22 3.07 -12.88
CA LYS A 208 -31.29 4.33 -12.11
C LYS A 208 -29.87 4.92 -11.98
N SER A 209 -29.54 5.84 -12.88
CA SER A 209 -28.45 6.79 -12.67
C SER A 209 -28.83 7.75 -11.54
N PRO A 210 -27.96 8.08 -10.58
CA PRO A 210 -28.08 9.33 -9.86
C PRO A 210 -27.54 10.46 -10.76
N ALA A 211 -28.36 11.49 -10.91
CA ALA A 211 -28.04 12.72 -11.58
C ALA A 211 -26.85 13.42 -10.91
N SER A 212 -26.02 14.05 -11.74
CA SER A 212 -25.05 15.07 -11.38
C SER A 212 -25.70 16.08 -10.42
N GLY A 213 -25.14 16.21 -9.21
CA GLY A 213 -25.63 17.08 -8.16
C GLY A 213 -25.54 18.55 -8.57
N THR A 214 -26.68 19.23 -8.49
CA THR A 214 -26.80 20.67 -8.47
C THR A 214 -26.49 21.18 -7.06
N ASP A 215 -25.73 22.27 -6.97
CA ASP A 215 -25.46 23.00 -5.72
C ASP A 215 -26.76 23.54 -5.11
N GLU A 216 -27.34 22.80 -4.16
CA GLU A 216 -28.23 23.33 -3.13
C GLU A 216 -27.90 22.63 -1.81
N GLU A 217 -27.31 23.39 -0.88
CA GLU A 217 -27.03 22.96 0.49
C GLU A 217 -28.35 22.68 1.24
N SER A 218 -28.47 21.47 1.81
CA SER A 218 -29.51 21.18 2.79
C SER A 218 -28.98 21.45 4.21
N GLY A 219 -29.73 22.23 4.99
CA GLY A 219 -29.33 22.81 6.28
C GLY A 219 -29.08 21.86 7.45
N ALA A 220 -28.77 20.58 7.21
CA ALA A 220 -28.39 19.60 8.24
C ALA A 220 -26.87 19.40 8.38
N GLU A 221 -26.06 19.97 7.49
CA GLU A 221 -24.59 19.88 7.51
C GLU A 221 -23.92 21.09 8.20
N ALA A 222 -24.71 22.05 8.70
CA ALA A 222 -24.23 23.30 9.29
C ALA A 222 -23.95 23.27 10.81
N GLU A 223 -24.14 22.14 11.49
CA GLU A 223 -23.92 22.01 12.94
C GLU A 223 -22.68 21.19 13.34
N VAL A 224 -22.00 20.52 12.40
CA VAL A 224 -20.81 19.71 12.74
C VAL A 224 -19.49 20.49 12.61
N ASN A 225 -19.46 21.57 11.82
CA ASN A 225 -18.25 22.38 11.58
C ASN A 225 -18.14 23.63 12.47
N LYS A 226 -18.53 23.53 13.74
CA LYS A 226 -18.35 24.61 14.74
C LYS A 226 -17.39 24.29 15.89
N GLN A 227 -16.65 23.19 15.83
CA GLN A 227 -15.71 22.83 16.91
C GLN A 227 -14.22 22.86 16.56
N ASP A 228 -13.81 23.24 15.36
CA ASP A 228 -12.39 23.34 15.00
C ASP A 228 -11.99 24.71 14.42
N GLU A 229 -12.54 25.78 14.98
CA GLU A 229 -11.97 27.13 14.86
C GLU A 229 -11.62 27.68 16.24
N LYS A 230 -10.42 27.33 16.72
CA LYS A 230 -9.61 28.28 17.48
C LYS A 230 -8.12 27.93 17.46
N LYS A 231 -7.41 28.82 16.76
CA LYS A 231 -5.99 29.18 16.82
C LYS A 231 -5.10 28.50 15.77
N GLY A 232 -4.80 29.32 14.76
CA GLY A 232 -3.87 29.06 13.68
C GLY A 232 -2.40 29.14 14.07
N GLY A 233 -1.59 28.93 13.01
CA GLY A 233 -0.13 28.80 12.98
C GLY A 233 0.67 30.02 13.48
N GLU A 234 2.00 30.05 13.36
CA GLU A 234 2.88 29.45 12.34
C GLU A 234 4.28 29.11 12.89
N SER A 235 4.95 28.22 12.13
CA SER A 235 6.36 27.86 12.00
C SER A 235 7.48 28.59 12.78
N GLN A 236 8.47 27.83 13.28
CA GLN A 236 9.87 27.90 12.81
C GLN A 236 10.73 26.76 13.41
N GLU A 237 11.48 26.06 12.55
CA GLU A 237 12.62 25.21 12.94
C GLU A 237 13.73 26.05 13.59
N GLN A 238 14.35 25.55 14.67
CA GLN A 238 15.82 25.55 14.85
C GLN A 238 16.29 24.82 16.14
N GLY A 239 17.19 23.85 15.95
CA GLY A 239 18.50 23.76 16.61
C GLY A 239 18.59 23.74 18.16
N HIS A 240 18.99 22.59 18.69
CA HIS A 240 19.47 22.39 20.06
C HIS A 240 20.82 23.11 20.36
N LYS A 241 20.90 23.91 21.44
CA LYS A 241 22.03 23.93 22.41
C LYS A 241 21.74 24.80 23.67
N PRO A 242 22.41 24.53 24.81
CA PRO A 242 21.94 24.86 26.17
C PRO A 242 22.60 26.12 26.77
N SER A 243 21.95 26.76 27.77
CA SER A 243 22.62 27.33 28.96
C SER A 243 21.65 28.05 29.95
N LYS A 244 21.67 27.57 31.20
CA LYS A 244 21.64 28.23 32.54
C LYS A 244 20.95 29.58 32.79
N GLY A 245 20.20 29.60 33.90
CA GLY A 245 19.95 30.75 34.81
C GLY A 245 18.49 30.79 35.27
N SER A 246 18.13 30.14 36.37
CA SER A 246 17.88 30.72 37.71
C SER A 246 16.76 31.77 37.72
N ASP A 247 15.57 31.42 38.24
CA ASP A 247 15.10 31.87 39.56
C ASP A 247 13.68 31.33 39.84
N ASP A 248 13.49 30.94 41.10
CA ASP A 248 12.30 30.59 41.89
C ASP A 248 10.90 30.59 41.23
N GLU A 249 10.30 29.39 41.09
CA GLU A 249 8.86 29.17 41.26
C GLU A 249 8.62 27.84 42.01
N GLU A 250 7.65 27.84 42.92
CA GLU A 250 7.25 26.74 43.82
C GLU A 250 6.83 25.48 43.05
N PRO A 251 6.98 24.26 43.59
CA PRO A 251 6.67 23.04 42.85
C PRO A 251 5.15 22.86 42.76
N GLU A 252 4.59 22.98 41.55
CA GLU A 252 3.34 22.30 41.23
C GLU A 252 3.66 20.81 41.05
N GLU A 253 3.01 19.97 41.86
CA GLU A 253 3.08 18.51 41.74
C GLU A 253 2.42 18.11 40.41
N GLU A 254 3.22 17.96 39.37
CA GLU A 254 2.83 17.19 38.18
C GLU A 254 2.84 15.72 38.58
N GLU A 255 1.65 15.14 38.75
CA GLU A 255 1.48 13.69 38.77
C GLU A 255 1.91 13.17 37.38
N GLU A 256 3.16 12.73 37.28
CA GLU A 256 3.59 11.86 36.18
C GLU A 256 2.73 10.59 36.28
N GLU A 257 1.76 10.45 35.37
CA GLU A 257 1.14 9.16 35.12
C GLU A 257 2.26 8.20 34.70
N GLU A 258 2.71 7.35 35.63
CA GLU A 258 3.53 6.19 35.30
C GLU A 258 2.73 5.37 34.27
N GLU A 259 3.09 5.47 32.99
CA GLU A 259 2.66 4.50 31.99
C GLU A 259 3.16 3.13 32.49
N GLU A 260 2.24 2.30 33.01
CA GLU A 260 2.55 0.92 33.38
C GLU A 260 3.15 0.23 32.15
N GLU A 261 4.48 0.03 32.17
CA GLU A 261 5.19 -0.66 31.10
C GLU A 261 4.59 -2.06 30.98
N THR A 262 3.92 -2.33 29.86
CA THR A 262 3.33 -3.64 29.60
C THR A 262 4.45 -4.66 29.46
N VAL A 263 4.73 -5.41 30.53
CA VAL A 263 5.81 -6.40 30.59
C VAL A 263 5.52 -7.56 29.63
N ASP A 264 6.44 -7.87 28.70
CA ASP A 264 6.33 -9.01 27.80
C ASP A 264 6.29 -10.33 28.62
N PRO A 265 5.18 -11.09 28.57
CA PRO A 265 5.07 -12.35 29.29
C PRO A 265 6.15 -13.37 28.91
N LYS A 266 6.72 -13.28 27.70
CA LYS A 266 7.81 -14.14 27.26
C LYS A 266 9.04 -14.00 28.14
N GLU A 267 9.46 -12.77 28.47
CA GLU A 267 10.68 -12.55 29.24
C GLU A 267 10.57 -13.11 30.67
N VAL A 268 9.40 -12.96 31.28
CA VAL A 268 9.09 -13.52 32.59
C VAL A 268 9.16 -15.05 32.55
N LEU A 269 8.51 -15.66 31.55
CA LEU A 269 8.46 -17.11 31.39
C LEU A 269 9.85 -17.70 31.09
N GLU A 270 10.67 -17.04 30.27
CA GLU A 270 12.03 -17.50 29.98
C GLU A 270 12.92 -17.44 31.22
N LYS A 271 12.81 -16.41 32.06
CA LYS A 271 13.53 -16.33 33.35
C LYS A 271 13.11 -17.44 34.31
N GLU A 272 11.81 -17.66 34.51
CA GLU A 272 11.31 -18.77 35.33
C GLU A 272 11.77 -20.14 34.80
N CYS A 273 11.79 -20.28 33.48
CA CYS A 273 12.22 -21.51 32.81
C CYS A 273 13.73 -21.76 32.95
N ALA A 274 14.54 -20.71 32.94
CA ALA A 274 15.99 -20.80 33.16
C ALA A 274 16.32 -21.30 34.58
N GLU A 275 15.53 -20.92 35.59
CA GLU A 275 15.68 -21.35 36.98
C GLU A 275 15.01 -22.71 37.29
N SER A 276 14.31 -23.28 36.31
CA SER A 276 13.55 -24.50 36.51
C SER A 276 14.45 -25.75 36.60
N LYS A 277 13.92 -26.80 37.23
CA LYS A 277 14.59 -28.11 37.34
C LYS A 277 14.99 -28.70 35.99
N GLN A 278 14.27 -28.41 34.90
CA GLN A 278 14.58 -28.98 33.59
C GLN A 278 15.82 -28.34 32.95
N CYS A 279 16.13 -27.08 33.31
CA CYS A 279 17.24 -26.31 32.77
C CYS A 279 18.41 -26.20 33.75
N HIS A 280 18.34 -26.91 34.88
CA HIS A 280 19.39 -26.94 35.90
C HIS A 280 20.77 -27.30 35.31
N GLY A 281 20.85 -28.30 34.41
CA GLY A 281 22.13 -28.71 33.80
C GLY A 281 22.78 -27.58 32.99
N PRO A 282 22.12 -27.06 31.95
CA PRO A 282 22.62 -25.91 31.20
C PRO A 282 22.88 -24.66 32.07
N LYS A 283 22.01 -24.39 33.05
CA LYS A 283 22.18 -23.27 33.99
C LYS A 283 23.45 -23.41 34.82
N HIS A 284 23.69 -24.60 35.39
CA HIS A 284 24.89 -24.86 36.18
C HIS A 284 26.17 -24.62 35.37
N HIS A 285 26.22 -25.12 34.12
CA HIS A 285 27.38 -24.90 33.26
C HIS A 285 27.58 -23.43 32.88
N TYR A 286 26.48 -22.70 32.62
CA TYR A 286 26.55 -21.26 32.39
C TYR A 286 27.05 -20.50 33.62
N ASP A 287 26.50 -20.79 34.80
CA ASP A 287 26.89 -20.14 36.05
C ASP A 287 28.38 -20.43 36.38
N GLU A 288 28.84 -21.67 36.21
CA GLU A 288 30.27 -22.03 36.37
C GLU A 288 31.19 -21.28 35.39
N CYS A 289 30.75 -21.11 34.13
CA CYS A 289 31.51 -20.33 33.15
C CYS A 289 31.58 -18.86 33.56
N VAL A 290 30.45 -18.27 33.98
CA VAL A 290 30.38 -16.86 34.40
C VAL A 290 31.28 -16.61 35.60
N GLU A 291 31.31 -17.51 36.58
CA GLU A 291 32.23 -17.42 37.72
C GLU A 291 33.69 -17.45 37.26
N ARG A 292 34.05 -18.34 36.33
CA ARG A 292 35.42 -18.47 35.83
C ARG A 292 35.86 -17.24 35.03
N VAL A 293 35.02 -16.73 34.13
CA VAL A 293 35.28 -15.54 33.32
C VAL A 293 35.38 -14.29 34.20
N THR A 294 34.46 -14.13 35.16
CA THR A 294 34.49 -13.01 36.10
C THR A 294 35.77 -13.04 36.94
N GLY A 295 36.15 -14.21 37.45
CA GLY A 295 37.40 -14.38 38.18
C GLY A 295 38.65 -14.06 37.35
N GLN A 296 38.68 -14.37 36.06
CA GLN A 296 39.80 -13.98 35.18
C GLN A 296 39.86 -12.46 34.96
N ILE A 297 38.71 -11.79 34.78
CA ILE A 297 38.65 -10.34 34.60
C ILE A 297 39.15 -9.61 35.84
N GLU A 298 38.74 -10.07 37.03
CA GLU A 298 39.15 -9.44 38.30
C GLU A 298 40.64 -9.62 38.60
N ASN A 299 41.22 -10.78 38.26
CA ASN A 299 42.63 -11.08 38.57
C ASN A 299 43.61 -10.56 37.50
N ASP A 300 43.27 -10.74 36.22
CA ASP A 300 44.19 -10.50 35.10
C ASP A 300 43.80 -9.29 34.24
N GLY A 301 42.68 -8.63 34.55
CA GLY A 301 42.11 -7.52 33.77
C GLY A 301 41.52 -7.93 32.42
N LYS A 302 41.54 -9.23 32.08
CA LYS A 302 40.99 -9.80 30.85
C LYS A 302 40.66 -11.29 31.01
N ALA A 303 39.61 -11.75 30.34
CA ALA A 303 39.30 -13.18 30.22
C ALA A 303 39.94 -13.81 28.97
N SER A 304 40.24 -15.11 29.07
CA SER A 304 40.80 -15.94 28.00
C SER A 304 39.75 -16.79 27.27
N GLU A 305 38.54 -16.83 27.80
CA GLU A 305 37.38 -17.56 27.28
C GLU A 305 36.10 -16.70 27.44
N ASP A 306 35.01 -17.12 26.80
CA ASP A 306 33.68 -16.53 26.94
C ASP A 306 32.64 -17.63 27.24
N CYS A 307 31.41 -17.23 27.62
CA CYS A 307 30.32 -18.13 28.00
C CYS A 307 29.22 -18.22 26.95
N VAL A 308 29.54 -17.94 25.69
CA VAL A 308 28.53 -17.83 24.62
C VAL A 308 27.87 -19.18 24.34
N GLU A 309 28.63 -20.27 24.35
CA GLU A 309 28.11 -21.61 24.09
C GLU A 309 27.15 -22.08 25.20
N GLU A 310 27.57 -21.92 26.46
CA GLU A 310 26.76 -22.26 27.64
C GLU A 310 25.51 -21.38 27.73
N PHE A 311 25.61 -20.11 27.34
CA PHE A 311 24.46 -19.22 27.22
C PHE A 311 23.46 -19.74 26.20
N PHE A 312 23.90 -20.16 25.00
CA PHE A 312 23.00 -20.71 24.00
C PHE A 312 22.33 -22.00 24.46
N HIS A 313 23.02 -22.85 25.22
CA HIS A 313 22.43 -24.05 25.81
C HIS A 313 21.34 -23.70 26.84
N LEU A 314 21.59 -22.72 27.71
CA LEU A 314 20.61 -22.25 28.68
C LEU A 314 19.41 -21.58 28.00
N ALA A 315 19.66 -20.67 27.04
CA ALA A 315 18.63 -19.97 26.30
C ALA A 315 17.74 -20.94 25.52
N HIS A 316 18.32 -21.93 24.84
CA HIS A 316 17.56 -22.95 24.12
C HIS A 316 16.64 -23.76 25.04
N CYS A 317 17.14 -24.14 26.22
CA CYS A 317 16.33 -24.83 27.22
C CYS A 317 15.19 -23.95 27.75
N ALA A 318 15.50 -22.68 28.07
CA ALA A 318 14.55 -21.72 28.61
C ALA A 318 13.42 -21.45 27.61
N THR A 319 13.74 -21.19 26.33
CA THR A 319 12.75 -20.96 25.28
C THR A 319 11.88 -22.20 25.02
N GLN A 320 12.45 -23.41 24.99
CA GLN A 320 11.66 -24.63 24.82
C GLN A 320 10.67 -24.86 25.96
N CYS A 321 11.04 -24.51 27.18
CA CYS A 321 10.14 -24.52 28.33
C CYS A 321 9.06 -23.44 28.25
N ALA A 322 9.45 -22.22 27.87
CA ALA A 322 8.57 -21.06 27.89
C ALA A 322 7.52 -21.13 26.79
N ALA A 323 7.89 -21.65 25.61
CA ALA A 323 7.01 -21.73 24.44
C ALA A 323 5.61 -22.29 24.73
N PRO A 324 5.41 -23.50 25.30
CA PRO A 324 4.07 -24.03 25.56
C PRO A 324 3.29 -23.20 26.59
N LYS A 325 3.95 -22.57 27.56
CA LYS A 325 3.31 -21.70 28.57
C LYS A 325 2.85 -20.38 27.94
N LEU A 326 3.70 -19.78 27.11
CA LEU A 326 3.41 -18.56 26.38
C LEU A 326 2.24 -18.77 25.41
N PHE A 327 2.25 -19.86 24.64
CA PHE A 327 1.14 -20.20 23.75
C PHE A 327 -0.17 -20.55 24.47
N ALA A 328 -0.13 -20.86 25.77
CA ALA A 328 -1.34 -21.04 26.57
C ALA A 328 -1.92 -19.71 27.07
N GLN A 329 -1.10 -18.67 27.22
CA GLN A 329 -1.53 -17.32 27.64
C GLN A 329 -2.01 -16.46 26.46
N LEU A 330 -1.56 -16.76 25.24
CA LEU A 330 -1.93 -16.02 24.01
C LEU A 330 -3.17 -16.58 23.28
N LYS A 331 -3.88 -17.55 23.87
CA LYS A 331 -5.13 -18.14 23.34
C LYS A 331 -6.34 -17.55 24.03
#